data_AF-A0A849AI18-F1
#
_entry.id   AF-A0A849AI18-F1
#
_cell.length_a   1.000
_cell.length_b   1.000
_cell.length_c   1.000
_cell.angle_alpha   90.00
_cell.angle_beta   90.00
_cell.angle_gamma   90.00
#
_symmetry.space_group_name_H-M   'P 1'
#
loop_
_entity.id
_entity.type
_entity.pdbx_description
1 polymer ?
#
loop_
_entity_poly.entity_id
_entity_poly.type
_entity_poly.pdbx_seq_one_letter_code
_entity_poly.pdbx_strand_id
1 'polypeptide(L)'
;MRATVLIALVAAGVCWVWWARRRTQEGHLRRLVAAARGNPGRGVRATVLSQTVAAVLAIVVLGVGLWAEDAHRLFWVRIPLALAVIAFYVPFATALAQPSFNVKNLRRTPERRLVELGAPPEVARRIAAVGKPFAVLGSVIFLCSVMVLVWHHLRA
;
A
#
# COMPACT_ATOMS: atom_id res chain seq x y z
N MET A 1 16.07 -13.36 -23.66
CA MET A 1 15.98 -11.91 -23.40
C MET A 1 17.22 -11.48 -22.65
N ARG A 2 17.89 -10.39 -23.07
CA ARG A 2 19.13 -9.90 -22.42
C ARG A 2 18.79 -9.40 -21.01
N ALA A 3 19.57 -9.76 -20.00
CA ALA A 3 19.37 -9.37 -18.60
C ALA A 3 19.14 -7.86 -18.39
N THR A 4 19.73 -7.04 -19.27
CA THR A 4 19.53 -5.58 -19.34
C THR A 4 18.08 -5.16 -19.59
N VAL A 5 17.33 -5.88 -20.42
CA VAL A 5 15.90 -5.60 -20.67
C VAL A 5 15.06 -5.87 -19.42
N LEU A 6 15.41 -6.93 -18.69
CA LEU A 6 14.73 -7.31 -17.45
C LEU A 6 14.99 -6.28 -16.35
N ILE A 7 16.24 -5.83 -16.19
CA ILE A 7 16.61 -4.77 -15.24
C ILE A 7 15.91 -3.46 -15.60
N ALA A 8 15.88 -3.08 -16.88
CA ALA A 8 15.21 -1.85 -17.34
C ALA A 8 13.69 -1.89 -17.07
N LEU A 9 13.04 -3.03 -17.32
CA LEU A 9 11.61 -3.21 -17.02
C LEU A 9 11.33 -3.17 -15.52
N VAL A 10 12.17 -3.79 -14.69
CA VAL A 10 12.05 -3.72 -13.23
C VAL A 10 12.25 -2.28 -12.74
N ALA A 11 13.29 -1.58 -13.22
CA ALA A 11 13.54 -0.19 -12.85
C ALA A 11 12.40 0.74 -13.30
N ALA A 12 11.87 0.56 -14.52
CA ALA A 12 10.73 1.31 -15.03
C ALA A 12 9.47 1.03 -14.21
N GLY A 13 9.21 -0.24 -13.84
CA GLY A 13 8.11 -0.63 -12.96
C GLY A 13 8.23 0.01 -11.58
N VAL A 14 9.41 -0.02 -10.96
CA VAL A 14 9.68 0.61 -9.66
C VAL A 14 9.49 2.13 -9.75
N CYS A 15 9.98 2.76 -10.82
CA CYS A 15 9.86 4.20 -11.02
C CYS A 15 8.40 4.62 -11.26
N TRP A 16 7.65 3.84 -12.04
CA TRP A 16 6.22 4.03 -12.28
C TRP A 16 5.41 3.88 -10.99
N VAL A 17 5.65 2.81 -10.22
CA VAL A 17 4.99 2.58 -8.93
C VAL A 17 5.31 3.72 -7.97
N TRP A 18 6.56 4.19 -7.94
CA TRP A 18 6.95 5.32 -7.10
C TRP A 18 6.24 6.62 -7.50
N TRP A 19 6.13 6.89 -8.80
CA TRP A 19 5.43 8.07 -9.31
C TRP A 19 3.91 8.00 -9.05
N ALA A 20 3.28 6.88 -9.37
CA ALA A 20 1.85 6.64 -9.14
C ALA A 20 1.51 6.73 -7.65
N ARG A 21 2.38 6.19 -6.79
CA ARG A 21 2.31 6.32 -5.32
C ARG A 21 2.31 7.78 -4.90
N ARG A 22 3.26 8.59 -5.38
CA ARG A 22 3.38 10.00 -4.96
C ARG A 22 2.11 10.78 -5.30
N ARG A 23 1.53 10.53 -6.48
CA ARG A 23 0.32 11.21 -6.96
C ARG A 23 -0.93 10.80 -6.18
N THR A 24 -1.08 9.50 -5.88
CA THR A 24 -2.24 8.95 -5.16
C THR A 24 -2.21 9.26 -3.66
N GLN A 25 -1.03 9.31 -3.04
CA GLN A 25 -0.87 9.64 -1.62
C GLN A 25 -1.36 11.06 -1.28
N GLU A 26 -1.00 12.07 -2.07
CA GLU A 26 -1.45 13.45 -1.81
C GLU A 26 -2.96 13.59 -1.94
N GLY A 27 -3.56 12.96 -2.96
CA GLY A 27 -5.01 12.94 -3.14
C GLY A 27 -5.73 12.24 -1.99
N HIS A 28 -5.22 11.10 -1.53
CA HIS A 28 -5.82 10.36 -0.43
C HIS A 28 -5.70 11.11 0.91
N LEU A 29 -4.53 11.69 1.22
CA LEU A 29 -4.34 12.49 2.42
C LEU A 29 -5.26 13.72 2.42
N ARG A 30 -5.40 14.43 1.30
CA ARG A 30 -6.36 15.54 1.18
C ARG A 30 -7.80 15.09 1.41
N ARG A 31 -8.22 13.94 0.88
CA ARG A 31 -9.55 13.38 1.16
C ARG A 31 -9.73 13.03 2.64
N LEU A 32 -8.72 12.47 3.30
CA LEU A 32 -8.78 12.17 4.73
C LEU A 32 -8.88 13.44 5.59
N VAL A 33 -8.13 14.49 5.25
CA VAL A 33 -8.22 15.79 5.93
C VAL A 33 -9.60 16.43 5.71
N ALA A 34 -10.11 16.42 4.49
CA ALA A 34 -11.45 16.90 4.17
C ALA A 34 -12.56 16.09 4.87
N ALA A 35 -12.41 14.76 4.95
CA ALA A 35 -13.34 13.88 5.63
C ALA A 35 -13.32 14.03 7.17
N ALA A 36 -12.16 14.37 7.74
CA ALA A 36 -12.04 14.62 9.17
C ALA A 36 -12.84 15.86 9.60
N ARG A 37 -12.94 16.91 8.76
CA ARG A 37 -13.61 18.19 9.07
C ARG A 37 -13.20 18.74 10.46
N GLY A 38 -11.93 18.63 10.81
CA GLY A 38 -11.40 19.05 12.12
C GLY A 38 -11.72 18.11 13.30
N ASN A 39 -12.54 17.06 13.12
CA ASN A 39 -12.86 16.10 14.18
C ASN A 39 -11.92 14.87 14.11
N PRO A 40 -11.14 14.59 15.17
CA PRO A 40 -10.21 13.47 15.19
C PRO A 40 -10.90 12.11 15.08
N GLY A 41 -12.11 11.95 15.63
CA GLY A 41 -12.87 10.69 15.55
C GLY A 41 -13.31 10.33 14.13
N ARG A 42 -13.69 11.33 13.33
CA ARG A 42 -14.05 11.13 11.91
C ARG A 42 -12.83 10.78 11.06
N GLY A 43 -11.70 11.45 11.29
CA GLY A 43 -10.43 11.15 10.62
C GLY A 43 -9.95 9.72 10.88
N VAL A 44 -10.06 9.26 12.13
CA VAL A 44 -9.76 7.87 12.51
C VAL A 44 -10.70 6.89 11.80
N ARG A 45 -12.02 7.08 11.87
CA ARG A 45 -12.99 6.19 11.21
C ARG A 45 -12.77 6.11 9.71
N ALA A 46 -12.55 7.24 9.03
CA ALA A 46 -12.28 7.27 7.60
C ALA A 46 -10.99 6.51 7.25
N THR A 47 -9.95 6.67 8.07
CA THR A 47 -8.68 5.96 7.90
C THR A 47 -8.88 4.44 8.04
N VAL A 48 -9.51 4.00 9.13
CA VAL A 48 -9.78 2.58 9.39
C VAL A 48 -10.61 1.99 8.26
N LEU A 49 -11.72 2.63 7.90
CA LEU A 49 -12.61 2.14 6.85
C LEU A 49 -11.88 2.00 5.51
N SER A 50 -11.12 3.02 5.11
CA SER A 50 -10.39 2.98 3.84
C SER A 50 -9.29 1.92 3.81
N GLN A 51 -8.55 1.73 4.91
CA GLN A 51 -7.51 0.72 5.03
C GLN A 51 -8.09 -0.70 5.11
N THR A 52 -9.18 -0.90 5.86
CA THR A 52 -9.88 -2.19 5.93
C THR A 52 -10.45 -2.58 4.57
N VAL A 53 -11.11 -1.65 3.87
CA VAL A 53 -11.65 -1.91 2.52
C VAL A 53 -10.52 -2.27 1.55
N ALA A 54 -9.41 -1.53 1.59
CA ALA A 54 -8.24 -1.83 0.75
C ALA A 54 -7.63 -3.20 1.09
N ALA A 55 -7.56 -3.58 2.37
CA ALA A 55 -7.02 -4.86 2.82
C ALA A 55 -7.92 -6.02 2.34
N VAL A 56 -9.23 -5.89 2.50
CA VAL A 56 -10.21 -6.87 2.02
C VAL A 56 -10.12 -7.01 0.51
N LEU A 57 -10.05 -5.92 -0.24
CA LEU A 57 -9.85 -5.93 -1.69
C LEU A 57 -8.56 -6.67 -2.07
N ALA A 58 -7.45 -6.40 -1.39
CA ALA A 58 -6.18 -7.08 -1.64
C ALA A 58 -6.29 -8.61 -1.43
N ILE A 59 -6.94 -9.04 -0.34
CA ILE A 59 -7.18 -10.46 -0.05
C ILE A 59 -8.07 -11.09 -1.12
N VAL A 60 -9.16 -10.43 -1.52
CA VAL A 60 -10.05 -10.92 -2.58
C VAL A 60 -9.31 -11.05 -3.91
N VAL A 61 -8.49 -10.08 -4.28
CA VAL A 61 -7.68 -10.13 -5.52
C VAL A 61 -6.71 -11.31 -5.50
N LEU A 62 -6.02 -11.55 -4.37
CA LEU A 62 -5.15 -12.72 -4.22
C LEU A 62 -5.93 -14.03 -4.27
N GLY A 63 -7.09 -14.09 -3.61
CA GLY A 63 -7.98 -15.25 -3.60
C GLY A 63 -8.51 -15.59 -5.00
N VAL A 64 -8.92 -14.58 -5.77
CA VAL A 64 -9.31 -14.74 -7.18
C VAL A 64 -8.13 -15.23 -8.02
N GLY A 65 -6.92 -14.73 -7.76
CA GLY A 65 -5.71 -15.19 -8.44
C GLY A 65 -5.42 -16.68 -8.19
N LEU A 66 -5.60 -17.14 -6.95
CA LEU A 66 -5.44 -18.56 -6.58
C LEU A 66 -6.57 -19.42 -7.17
N TRP A 67 -7.82 -18.96 -7.08
CA TRP A 67 -8.98 -19.67 -7.63
C TRP A 67 -8.89 -19.82 -9.15
N ALA A 68 -8.47 -18.77 -9.88
CA ALA A 68 -8.28 -18.81 -11.32
C ALA A 68 -7.16 -19.78 -11.75
N GLU A 69 -6.12 -19.91 -10.92
CA GLU A 69 -5.07 -20.91 -11.14
C GLU A 69 -5.61 -22.33 -10.93
N ASP A 70 -6.31 -22.58 -9.82
CA ASP A 70 -6.79 -23.92 -9.46
C ASP A 70 -7.90 -24.42 -10.40
N ALA A 71 -8.87 -23.57 -10.73
CA ALA A 71 -10.03 -23.92 -11.55
C ALA A 71 -9.74 -23.93 -13.05
N HIS A 72 -8.91 -23.00 -13.55
CA HIS A 72 -8.74 -22.77 -14.98
C HIS A 72 -7.31 -22.92 -15.49
N ARG A 73 -6.34 -23.26 -14.61
CA ARG A 73 -4.91 -23.32 -14.94
C ARG A 73 -4.39 -22.02 -15.58
N LEU A 74 -4.96 -20.87 -15.21
CA LEU A 74 -4.57 -19.56 -15.74
C LEU A 74 -3.41 -18.96 -14.92
N PHE A 75 -2.25 -19.60 -14.98
CA PHE A 75 -1.03 -19.16 -14.28
C PHE A 75 -0.62 -17.72 -14.62
N TRP A 76 -0.90 -17.28 -15.85
CA TRP A 76 -0.62 -15.92 -16.32
C TRP A 76 -1.46 -14.82 -15.67
N VAL A 77 -2.62 -15.15 -15.08
CA VAL A 77 -3.52 -14.16 -14.46
C VAL A 77 -3.12 -13.89 -13.01
N ARG A 78 -2.58 -14.89 -12.31
CA ARG A 78 -2.14 -14.74 -10.92
C ARG A 78 -0.98 -13.75 -10.76
N ILE A 79 0.01 -13.82 -11.66
CA ILE A 79 1.21 -12.95 -11.63
C ILE A 79 0.83 -11.46 -11.67
N PRO A 80 0.04 -10.96 -12.65
CA PRO A 80 -0.35 -9.55 -12.69
C PRO A 80 -1.26 -9.18 -11.52
N LEU A 81 -2.11 -10.08 -11.00
CA LEU A 81 -2.93 -9.80 -9.81
C LEU A 81 -2.07 -9.62 -8.55
N ALA A 82 -1.11 -10.52 -8.30
CA ALA A 82 -0.19 -10.41 -7.18
C ALA A 82 0.71 -9.18 -7.31
N LEU A 83 1.21 -8.89 -8.51
CA LEU A 83 1.97 -7.67 -8.78
C LEU A 83 1.13 -6.40 -8.57
N ALA A 84 -0.15 -6.41 -8.96
CA ALA A 84 -1.06 -5.31 -8.71
C ALA A 84 -1.26 -5.09 -7.20
N VAL A 85 -1.48 -6.15 -6.42
CA VAL A 85 -1.58 -6.03 -4.95
C VAL A 85 -0.30 -5.44 -4.36
N ILE A 86 0.87 -5.92 -4.78
CA ILE A 86 2.15 -5.37 -4.32
C ILE A 86 2.29 -3.89 -4.74
N ALA A 87 1.96 -3.55 -5.97
CA ALA A 87 2.13 -2.22 -6.53
C ALA A 87 1.16 -1.19 -5.95
N PHE A 88 -0.07 -1.58 -5.61
CA PHE A 88 -1.12 -0.66 -5.17
C PHE A 88 -1.36 -0.71 -3.66
N TYR A 89 -1.48 -1.90 -3.07
CA TYR A 89 -1.86 -2.03 -1.66
C TYR A 89 -0.69 -1.76 -0.71
N VAL A 90 0.51 -2.28 -1.00
CA VAL A 90 1.66 -2.12 -0.08
C VAL A 90 2.06 -0.64 0.08
N PRO A 91 2.14 0.18 -0.98
CA PRO A 91 2.40 1.61 -0.85
C PRO A 91 1.29 2.37 -0.12
N PHE A 92 0.04 1.88 -0.23
CA PHE A 92 -1.13 2.47 0.43
C PHE A 92 -1.13 2.17 1.93
N ALA A 93 -0.89 0.92 2.33
CA ALA A 93 -0.75 0.50 3.72
C ALA A 93 0.46 1.19 4.39
N THR A 94 1.57 1.34 3.65
CA THR A 94 2.78 2.01 4.16
C THR A 94 2.75 3.54 4.03
N ALA A 95 1.72 4.13 3.42
CA ALA A 95 1.60 5.59 3.29
C ALA A 95 1.42 6.28 4.65
N LEU A 96 0.70 5.60 5.56
CA LEU A 96 0.42 6.08 6.92
C LEU A 96 1.42 5.53 7.94
N ALA A 97 2.15 4.48 7.56
CA ALA A 97 3.20 3.90 8.37
C ALA A 97 4.44 4.79 8.34
N GLN A 98 4.93 5.18 9.51
CA GLN A 98 6.29 5.71 9.63
C GLN A 98 7.28 4.59 9.27
N PRO A 99 8.17 4.75 8.29
CA PRO A 99 9.43 4.03 8.34
C PRO A 99 10.19 4.64 9.52
N SER A 100 10.42 3.88 10.58
CA SER A 100 11.16 4.32 11.80
C SER A 100 12.65 4.59 11.55
N PHE A 101 13.02 4.93 10.32
CA PHE A 101 14.38 5.31 9.98
C PHE A 101 14.59 6.74 10.47
N ASN A 102 15.19 6.84 11.65
CA ASN A 102 15.64 8.04 12.33
C ASN A 102 16.80 8.69 11.55
N VAL A 103 16.53 9.17 10.34
CA VAL A 103 17.48 9.93 9.54
C VAL A 103 17.27 11.39 9.90
N LYS A 104 18.08 11.85 10.86
CA LYS A 104 17.99 13.07 11.68
C LYS A 104 17.52 14.38 11.03
N ASN A 105 17.45 14.55 9.71
CA ASN A 105 17.07 15.83 9.10
C ASN A 105 16.30 15.77 7.75
N LEU A 106 15.93 14.60 7.21
CA LEU A 106 15.47 14.55 5.79
C LEU A 106 14.08 13.99 5.50
N ARG A 107 13.31 13.52 6.49
CA ARG A 107 11.97 12.95 6.24
C ARG A 107 10.87 13.75 6.94
N ARG A 108 10.07 14.47 6.15
CA ARG A 108 8.76 15.00 6.58
C ARG A 108 7.93 13.84 7.13
N THR A 109 7.68 13.84 8.43
CA THR A 109 6.82 12.83 9.08
C THR A 109 5.42 12.90 8.47
N PRO A 110 4.68 11.78 8.41
CA PRO A 110 3.30 11.77 7.90
C PRO A 110 2.40 12.73 8.70
N GLU A 111 2.68 12.93 9.99
CA GLU A 111 2.06 13.97 10.81
C GLU A 111 2.32 15.38 10.27
N ARG A 112 3.58 15.70 9.96
CA ARG A 112 3.95 17.00 9.37
C ARG A 112 3.32 17.20 7.99
N ARG A 113 3.20 16.14 7.18
CA ARG A 113 2.46 16.20 5.90
C ARG A 113 0.97 16.44 6.09
N LEU A 114 0.33 15.81 7.08
CA LEU A 114 -1.08 16.04 7.40
C LEU A 114 -1.31 17.47 7.90
N VAL A 115 -0.40 18.00 8.72
CA VAL A 115 -0.43 19.39 9.19
C VAL A 115 -0.19 20.38 8.04
N GLU A 116 0.79 20.12 7.16
CA GLU A 116 1.02 20.91 5.93
C GLU A 116 -0.21 20.92 5.00
N LEU A 117 -1.03 19.87 5.04
CA LEU A 117 -2.29 19.76 4.30
C LEU A 117 -3.50 20.37 5.03
N GLY A 118 -3.29 21.01 6.19
CA GLY A 118 -4.34 21.72 6.94
C GLY A 118 -5.05 20.90 8.01
N ALA A 119 -4.56 19.71 8.37
CA ALA A 119 -5.10 18.96 9.50
C ALA A 119 -4.67 19.57 10.85
N PRO A 120 -5.57 19.66 11.85
CA PRO A 120 -5.16 19.99 13.20
C PRO A 120 -4.12 18.98 13.72
N PRO A 121 -3.11 19.40 14.53
CA PRO A 121 -2.04 18.52 15.01
C PRO A 121 -2.57 17.28 15.74
N GLU A 122 -3.67 17.43 16.48
CA GLU A 122 -4.29 16.32 17.21
C GLU A 122 -4.92 15.28 16.27
N VAL A 123 -5.54 15.73 15.18
CA VAL A 123 -6.10 14.86 14.13
C VAL A 123 -4.98 14.12 13.41
N ALA A 124 -3.89 14.82 13.07
CA ALA A 124 -2.73 14.23 12.40
C ALA A 124 -2.09 13.12 13.25
N ARG A 125 -1.91 13.36 14.57
CA ARG A 125 -1.33 12.39 15.50
C ARG A 125 -2.19 11.14 15.65
N ARG A 126 -3.52 11.29 15.78
CA ARG A 126 -4.42 10.13 15.91
C ARG A 126 -4.52 9.31 14.62
N ILE A 127 -4.55 9.96 13.46
CA ILE A 127 -4.52 9.26 12.16
C ILE A 127 -3.20 8.48 12.00
N ALA A 128 -2.07 9.09 12.34
CA ALA A 128 -0.77 8.43 12.27
C ALA A 128 -0.66 7.23 13.24
N ALA A 129 -1.18 7.37 14.46
CA ALA A 129 -1.19 6.27 15.43
C ALA A 129 -2.03 5.08 14.96
N VAL A 130 -3.20 5.34 14.38
CA VAL A 130 -4.10 4.31 13.84
C VAL A 130 -3.56 3.69 12.56
N GLY A 131 -2.75 4.41 11.79
CA GLY A 131 -2.08 3.87 10.59
C GLY A 131 -1.00 2.81 10.89
N LYS A 132 -0.40 2.81 12.09
CA LYS A 132 0.66 1.86 12.47
C LYS A 132 0.29 0.38 12.34
N PRO A 133 -0.83 -0.11 12.90
CA PRO A 133 -1.21 -1.52 12.74
C PRO A 133 -1.42 -1.91 11.27
N PHE A 134 -1.90 -1.00 10.42
CA PHE A 134 -2.07 -1.28 8.99
C PHE A 134 -0.74 -1.42 8.24
N ALA A 135 0.36 -0.87 8.77
CA ALA A 135 1.70 -1.14 8.26
C ALA A 135 2.06 -2.63 8.37
N VAL A 136 1.76 -3.23 9.53
CA VAL A 136 2.01 -4.65 9.81
C VAL A 136 1.13 -5.51 8.89
N LEU A 137 -0.15 -5.17 8.75
CA LEU A 137 -1.04 -5.83 7.80
C LEU A 137 -0.54 -5.70 6.35
N GLY A 138 -0.01 -4.53 5.98
CA GLY A 138 0.67 -4.28 4.71
C GLY A 138 1.82 -5.25 4.45
N SER A 139 2.68 -5.43 5.46
CA SER A 139 3.81 -6.38 5.40
C SER A 139 3.35 -7.83 5.30
N VAL A 140 2.30 -8.22 6.04
CA VAL A 140 1.73 -9.58 5.97
C VAL A 140 1.17 -9.85 4.58
N ILE A 141 0.37 -8.94 4.02
CA ILE A 141 -0.20 -9.10 2.68
C ILE A 141 0.88 -9.07 1.60
N PHE A 142 1.94 -8.27 1.78
CA PHE A 142 3.11 -8.32 0.91
C PHE A 142 3.76 -9.69 0.94
N LEU A 143 4.02 -10.25 2.13
CA LEU A 143 4.59 -11.59 2.29
C LEU A 143 3.71 -12.65 1.62
N CYS A 144 2.38 -12.60 1.83
CA CYS A 144 1.43 -13.48 1.16
C CYS A 144 1.49 -13.33 -0.37
N SER A 145 1.56 -12.10 -0.89
CA SER A 145 1.63 -11.84 -2.33
C SER A 145 2.93 -12.39 -2.95
N VAL A 146 4.06 -12.22 -2.26
CA VAL A 146 5.35 -12.80 -2.68
C VAL A 146 5.31 -14.32 -2.61
N MET A 147 4.73 -14.88 -1.54
CA MET A 147 4.55 -16.33 -1.41
C MET A 147 3.72 -16.87 -2.58
N VAL A 148 2.60 -16.22 -2.93
CA VAL A 148 1.78 -16.59 -4.10
C VAL A 148 2.58 -16.51 -5.41
N LEU A 149 3.45 -15.50 -5.58
CA LEU A 149 4.33 -15.41 -6.76
C LEU A 149 5.34 -16.56 -6.83
N VAL A 150 5.99 -16.87 -5.72
CA VAL A 150 7.08 -17.86 -5.62
C VAL A 150 6.54 -19.29 -5.58
N TRP A 151 5.32 -19.51 -5.10
CA TRP A 151 4.71 -20.83 -4.90
C TRP A 151 4.81 -21.75 -6.13
N HIS A 152 4.73 -21.19 -7.35
CA HIS A 152 4.87 -21.96 -8.58
C HIS A 152 6.28 -22.55 -8.76
N HIS A 153 7.33 -21.85 -8.30
CA HIS A 153 8.70 -22.36 -8.35
C HIS A 153 8.96 -23.48 -7.32
N LEU A 154 8.09 -23.62 -6.32
CA LEU A 154 8.17 -24.68 -5.31
C LEU A 154 7.36 -25.93 -5.67
N ARG A 155 6.41 -25.83 -6.62
CA ARG A 155 5.62 -26.97 -7.12
C ARG A 155 6.20 -27.60 -8.40
N ALA A 156 7.08 -26.89 -9.10
CA ALA A 156 7.80 -27.38 -10.28
C ALA A 156 9.08 -28.10 -9.87
#